data_AF-A0A7C3VD45-F1
#
_entry.id   AF-A0A7C3VD45-F1
#
_cell.length_a   1.000
_cell.length_b   1.000
_cell.length_c   1.000
_cell.angle_alpha   90.00
_cell.angle_beta   90.00
_cell.angle_gamma   90.00
#
_symmetry.space_group_name_H-M   'P 1'
#
loop_
_entity.id
_entity.type
_entity.pdbx_description
1 polymer ?
#
loop_
_entity_poly.entity_id
_entity_poly.type
_entity_poly.pdbx_seq_one_letter_code
_entity_poly.pdbx_strand_id
1 'polypeptide(L)' 'MKNIIILNLTRMGDLIQSTALFKKIKLIYPESSVKLLISSDFAEIAPFLPYADEIKPIDVKG' A
#
# COMPACT_ATOMS: atom_id res chain seq x y z
N MET A 1 -16.54 -1.59 9.64
CA MET A 1 -15.38 -0.91 9.00
C MET A 1 -14.11 -1.67 9.36
N LYS A 2 -13.30 -2.06 8.37
CA LYS A 2 -12.05 -2.84 8.61
C LYS A 2 -10.86 -1.92 8.34
N ASN A 3 -9.97 -1.78 9.32
CA ASN A 3 -8.73 -1.02 9.15
C ASN A 3 -7.59 -2.00 8.89
N ILE A 4 -6.93 -1.85 7.74
CA ILE A 4 -5.92 -2.77 7.25
C ILE A 4 -4.63 -1.97 7.04
N ILE A 5 -3.55 -2.42 7.67
CA ILE A 5 -2.22 -1.88 7.43
C ILE A 5 -1.44 -2.93 6.65
N ILE A 6 -0.85 -2.50 5.53
CA ILE A 6 0.01 -3.32 4.70
C ILE A 6 1.42 -2.76 4.79
N LEU A 7 2.37 -3.59 5.19
CA LEU A 7 3.79 -3.28 5.16
C LEU A 7 4.36 -3.84 3.86
N ASN A 8 4.77 -2.94 2.97
CA ASN A 8 5.41 -3.31 1.72
C ASN A 8 6.74 -2.58 1.55
N LEU A 9 7.79 -3.18 2.09
CA LEU A 9 9.16 -2.66 2.09
C LEU A 9 10.01 -3.32 1.00
N THR A 10 9.38 -3.69 -0.11
CA THR A 10 10.02 -4.35 -1.24
C THR A 10 10.37 -3.35 -2.34
N ARG A 11 10.79 -3.83 -3.51
CA ARG A 11 11.20 -2.98 -4.64
C ARG A 11 9.97 -2.42 -5.36
N MET A 12 10.16 -1.36 -6.15
CA MET A 12 9.08 -0.71 -6.93
C MET A 12 8.22 -1.70 -7.74
N GLY A 13 8.81 -2.71 -8.39
CA GLY A 13 8.08 -3.69 -9.19
C GLY A 13 7.07 -4.51 -8.37
N ASP A 14 7.46 -4.90 -7.16
CA ASP A 14 6.63 -5.67 -6.23
C ASP A 14 5.48 -4.81 -5.66
N LEU A 15 5.75 -3.52 -5.42
CA LEU A 15 4.73 -2.54 -5.01
C LEU A 15 3.62 -2.40 -6.07
N ILE A 16 3.99 -2.25 -7.34
CA ILE A 16 3.03 -2.13 -8.46
C ILE A 16 2.17 -3.39 -8.54
N GLN A 17 2.78 -4.58 -8.48
CA GLN A 17 2.06 -5.85 -8.52
C GLN A 17 1.11 -6.05 -7.33
N SER A 18 1.47 -5.50 -6.15
CA SER A 18 0.64 -5.55 -4.94
C SER A 18 -0.68 -4.81 -5.07
N THR A 19 -0.85 -3.92 -6.06
CA THR A 19 -2.11 -3.24 -6.35
C THR A 19 -3.29 -4.21 -6.55
N ALA A 20 -3.04 -5.39 -7.13
CA ALA A 20 -4.06 -6.42 -7.30
C ALA A 20 -4.62 -6.93 -5.96
N LEU A 21 -3.79 -6.97 -4.92
CA LEU A 21 -4.20 -7.32 -3.57
C LEU A 21 -5.12 -6.24 -2.98
N PHE A 22 -4.74 -4.96 -3.11
CA PHE A 22 -5.53 -3.84 -2.56
C PHE A 22 -6.92 -3.80 -3.21
N LYS A 23 -6.99 -4.01 -4.52
CA LYS A 23 -8.25 -4.15 -5.26
C LYS A 23 -9.13 -5.29 -4.72
N LYS A 24 -8.55 -6.47 -4.50
CA LYS A 24 -9.27 -7.62 -3.95
C LYS A 24 -9.77 -7.35 -2.52
N ILE A 25 -8.97 -6.66 -1.70
CA ILE A 25 -9.38 -6.26 -0.35
C ILE A 25 -10.62 -5.36 -0.41
N LYS A 26 -10.61 -4.32 -1.26
CA LYS A 26 -11.77 -3.44 -1.45
C LYS A 26 -12.99 -4.18 -2.01
N LEU A 27 -12.80 -5.18 -2.88
CA LEU A 27 -13.90 -6.00 -3.39
C LEU A 27 -14.58 -6.81 -2.28
N ILE A 28 -13.79 -7.44 -1.40
CA ILE A 28 -14.30 -8.30 -0.32
C ILE A 28 -14.82 -7.47 0.85
N TYR A 29 -14.16 -6.35 1.13
CA TYR A 29 -14.49 -5.41 2.20
C TYR A 29 -14.62 -3.99 1.62
N PRO A 30 -15.77 -3.63 1.02
CA PRO A 30 -15.98 -2.31 0.37
C PRO A 30 -15.66 -1.13 1.29
N GLU A 31 -16.08 -1.23 2.54
CA GLU A 31 -15.89 -0.21 3.59
C GLU A 31 -14.56 -0.39 4.37
N SER A 32 -13.54 -0.99 3.77
CA SER A 32 -12.22 -1.08 4.41
C SER A 32 -11.41 0.20 4.19
N SER A 33 -10.55 0.53 5.16
CA SER A 33 -9.49 1.52 4.99
C SER A 33 -8.14 0.79 4.91
N VAL A 34 -7.44 0.97 3.81
CA VAL A 34 -6.15 0.35 3.48
C VAL A 34 -5.06 1.40 3.59
N LYS A 35 -4.22 1.26 4.61
CA LYS A 35 -3.00 2.04 4.81
C LYS A 35 -1.79 1.25 4.35
N LEU A 36 -0.99 1.81 3.45
CA LEU A 36 0.22 1.19 2.92
C LEU A 36 1.46 1.89 3.48
N LEU A 37 2.35 1.12 4.10
CA LEU A 37 3.68 1.57 4.52
C LEU A 37 4.69 1.10 3.48
N ILE A 38 5.43 2.03 2.87
CA ILE A 38 6.41 1.75 1.82
C ILE A 38 7.78 2.28 2.18
N SER A 39 8.85 1.77 1.55
CA SER A 39 10.17 2.40 1.66
C SER A 39 10.12 3.83 1.11
N SER A 40 10.78 4.77 1.79
CA SER A 40 10.94 6.15 1.33
C SER A 40 11.56 6.26 -0.06
N ASP A 41 12.40 5.31 -0.45
CA ASP A 41 13.03 5.24 -1.78
C ASP A 41 12.00 5.17 -2.92
N PHE A 42 10.77 4.74 -2.62
CA PHE A 42 9.69 4.60 -3.59
C PHE A 42 8.52 5.55 -3.30
N ALA A 43 8.72 6.62 -2.53
CA ALA A 43 7.66 7.59 -2.21
C ALA A 43 7.00 8.19 -3.46
N GLU A 44 7.79 8.41 -4.53
CA GLU A 44 7.31 9.00 -5.78
C GLU A 44 6.26 8.14 -6.50
N ILE A 45 6.21 6.84 -6.22
CA ILE A 45 5.22 5.97 -6.87
C ILE A 45 3.85 6.00 -6.17
N ALA A 46 3.76 6.57 -4.97
CA ALA A 46 2.54 6.57 -4.16
C ALA A 46 1.29 7.05 -4.92
N PRO A 47 1.34 8.13 -5.75
CA PRO A 47 0.18 8.57 -6.53
C PRO A 47 -0.35 7.53 -7.53
N PHE A 48 0.47 6.53 -7.89
CA PHE A 48 0.15 5.49 -8.88
C PHE A 48 -0.32 4.17 -8.25
N LEU A 49 -0.51 4.10 -6.93
CA LEU A 49 -0.96 2.90 -6.22
C LEU A 49 -2.45 3.02 -5.85
N PRO A 50 -3.38 2.68 -6.76
CA PRO A 50 -4.80 2.80 -6.48
C PRO A 50 -5.25 1.80 -5.41
N TYR A 51 -6.42 2.08 -4.81
CA TYR A 51 -7.06 1.26 -3.78
C TYR A 51 -6.36 1.25 -2.41
N ALA A 52 -5.21 1.91 -2.27
CA ALA A 52 -4.68 2.35 -0.98
C ALA A 52 -5.26 3.73 -0.64
N ASP A 53 -5.87 3.87 0.53
CA ASP A 53 -6.48 5.14 0.95
C ASP A 53 -5.45 6.09 1.56
N GLU A 54 -4.44 5.54 2.24
CA GLU A 54 -3.34 6.28 2.82
C GLU A 54 -2.04 5.56 2.51
N ILE A 55 -1.03 6.30 2.05
CA ILE A 55 0.30 5.77 1.78
C ILE A 55 1.28 6.59 2.62
N LYS A 56 2.08 5.90 3.44
CA LYS A 56 3.07 6.52 4.31
C LYS A 56 4.45 5.94 4.01
N PRO A 57 5.34 6.73 3.39
CA PRO A 57 6.73 6.36 3.26
C PRO A 57 7.39 6.29 4.64
N ILE A 58 8.23 5.28 4.85
CA ILE A 58 8.99 5.08 6.08
C ILE A 58 10.43 4.68 5.79
N ASP A 59 11.34 5.19 6.62
CA ASP A 59 12.72 4.73 6.68
C ASP A 59 12.83 3.64 7.74
N VAL A 60 13.20 2.43 7.34
CA VAL A 60 13.54 1.37 8.29
C VAL A 60 15.03 1.41 8.53
N LYS A 61 15.42 1.94 9.70
CA LYS A 61 16.79 1.87 10.18
C LYS A 61 16.97 0.58 10.98
N GLY A 62 17.96 -0.22 10.58
CA GLY A 62 18.44 -1.39 11.33
C GLY A 62 19.40 -0.99 12.44
#